data_AF-A0A950TQW6-F1
#
_entry.id   AF-A0A950TQW6-F1
#
_cell.length_a   1.000
_cell.length_b   1.000
_cell.length_c   1.000
_cell.angle_alpha   90.00
_cell.angle_beta   90.00
_cell.angle_gamma   90.00
#
_symmetry.space_group_name_H-M   'P 1'
#
loop_
_entity.id
_entity.type
_entity.pdbx_description
1 polymer ?
#
loop_
_entity_poly.entity_id
_entity_poly.type
_entity_poly.pdbx_seq_one_letter_code
_entity_poly.pdbx_strand_id
1 'polypeptide(L)'
;YDIVCDGADNFATRFLVADACVLARRTLVSAAVLRFDGQLSVFKPHQGGPCYRCLYPEPPPPGMVPSCSEAGVLGAVTGVMGTLQATEVLKEILGIGETLAGRLLVWDALAARFRTVKLHPDPECRLCGPQAAIKDLSHHTSTAAPACAV
;
A
#
# COMPACT_ATOMS: atom_id res chain seq x y z
N TYR A 1 5.02 14.52 8.23
CA TYR A 1 4.46 13.30 8.85
C TYR A 1 5.53 12.22 8.88
N ASP A 2 5.58 11.42 9.95
CA ASP A 2 6.57 10.35 10.15
C ASP A 2 6.07 8.99 9.63
N ILE A 3 4.77 8.76 9.74
CA ILE A 3 4.04 7.59 9.23
C ILE A 3 2.92 8.11 8.33
N VAL A 4 2.72 7.45 7.19
CA VAL A 4 1.64 7.74 6.24
C VAL A 4 0.72 6.54 6.14
N CYS A 5 -0.59 6.78 6.21
CA CYS A 5 -1.62 5.77 6.00
C CYS A 5 -2.19 5.91 4.59
N ASP A 6 -2.16 4.85 3.81
CA ASP A 6 -2.79 4.78 2.49
C ASP A 6 -4.02 3.86 2.53
N GLY A 7 -5.18 4.45 2.24
CA GLY A 7 -6.44 3.73 2.03
C GLY A 7 -7.12 4.18 0.74
N ALA A 8 -6.34 4.70 -0.23
CA ALA A 8 -6.89 5.21 -1.48
C ALA A 8 -7.55 4.08 -2.29
N ASP A 9 -8.53 4.43 -3.11
CA ASP A 9 -9.33 3.48 -3.89
C ASP A 9 -8.81 3.25 -5.33
N ASN A 10 -7.73 3.93 -5.71
CA ASN A 10 -7.17 3.92 -7.06
C ASN A 10 -5.64 3.73 -7.06
N PHE A 11 -5.13 3.08 -8.10
CA PHE A 11 -3.70 2.77 -8.21
C PHE A 11 -2.83 4.02 -8.35
N ALA A 12 -3.27 5.05 -9.06
CA ALA A 12 -2.48 6.26 -9.25
C ALA A 12 -2.06 6.88 -7.91
N THR A 13 -3.01 7.04 -6.98
CA THR A 13 -2.74 7.58 -5.64
C THR A 13 -1.88 6.64 -4.81
N ARG A 14 -2.16 5.33 -4.83
CA ARG A 14 -1.38 4.33 -4.07
C ARG A 14 0.09 4.33 -4.47
N PHE A 15 0.36 4.31 -5.79
CA PHE A 15 1.73 4.35 -6.29
C PHE A 15 2.40 5.71 -6.03
N LEU A 16 1.69 6.83 -6.18
CA LEU A 16 2.23 8.16 -5.86
C LEU A 16 2.63 8.28 -4.38
N VAL A 17 1.72 7.93 -3.47
CA VAL A 17 1.97 8.00 -2.02
C VAL A 17 3.08 7.03 -1.61
N ALA A 18 3.10 5.83 -2.18
CA ALA A 18 4.14 4.86 -1.89
C ALA A 18 5.52 5.35 -2.35
N ASP A 19 5.64 5.83 -3.58
CA ASP A 19 6.89 6.38 -4.12
C ASP A 19 7.37 7.56 -3.28
N ALA A 20 6.46 8.48 -2.93
CA ALA A 20 6.76 9.62 -2.08
C ALA A 20 7.28 9.19 -0.70
N CYS A 21 6.70 8.15 -0.09
CA CYS A 21 7.17 7.63 1.20
C CYS A 21 8.59 7.05 1.10
N VAL A 22 8.93 6.35 0.02
CA VAL A 22 10.30 5.84 -0.16
C VAL A 22 11.29 7.00 -0.28
N LEU A 23 11.02 7.95 -1.17
CA LEU A 23 11.89 9.09 -1.43
C LEU A 23 12.05 9.99 -0.20
N ALA A 24 10.99 10.17 0.58
CA ALA A 24 10.99 10.94 1.82
C ALA A 24 11.46 10.13 3.05
N ARG A 25 11.84 8.85 2.87
CA ARG A 25 12.24 7.92 3.95
C ARG A 25 11.20 7.86 5.08
N ARG A 26 9.92 7.72 4.72
CA ARG A 26 8.80 7.57 5.65
C ARG A 26 8.26 6.14 5.64
N THR A 27 7.65 5.75 6.76
CA THR A 27 6.93 4.48 6.86
C THR A 27 5.56 4.63 6.21
N LEU A 28 5.19 3.67 5.36
CA LEU A 28 3.87 3.58 4.77
C LEU A 28 3.11 2.41 5.39
N VAL A 29 1.90 2.65 5.87
CA VAL A 29 0.94 1.58 6.22
C VAL A 29 -0.15 1.61 5.15
N SER A 30 -0.16 0.64 4.24
CA SER A 30 -1.12 0.60 3.13
C SER A 30 -2.12 -0.52 3.34
N ALA A 31 -3.41 -0.16 3.29
CA ALA A 31 -4.53 -1.08 3.35
C ALA A 31 -5.34 -0.99 2.06
N ALA A 32 -5.79 -2.13 1.56
CA ALA A 32 -6.59 -2.23 0.36
C ALA A 32 -7.77 -3.18 0.59
N VAL A 33 -8.88 -2.87 -0.06
CA VAL A 33 -10.05 -3.75 -0.13
C VAL A 33 -10.44 -3.93 -1.58
N LEU A 34 -10.92 -5.12 -1.96
CA LEU A 34 -11.59 -5.36 -3.22
C LEU A 34 -12.72 -6.36 -2.97
N ARG A 35 -13.98 -5.92 -3.13
CA ARG A 35 -15.18 -6.72 -2.82
C ARG A 35 -15.20 -7.27 -1.39
N PHE A 36 -14.70 -8.49 -1.20
CA PHE A 36 -14.68 -9.23 0.06
C PHE A 36 -13.26 -9.53 0.55
N ASP A 37 -12.24 -9.11 -0.20
CA ASP A 37 -10.84 -9.35 0.11
C ASP A 37 -10.20 -8.10 0.69
N GLY A 38 -9.37 -8.28 1.72
CA GLY A 38 -8.57 -7.25 2.36
C GLY A 38 -7.08 -7.55 2.27
N GLN A 39 -6.27 -6.52 2.11
CA GLN A 39 -4.81 -6.61 2.18
C GLN A 39 -4.22 -5.49 3.03
N LEU A 40 -3.19 -5.81 3.83
CA LEU A 40 -2.51 -4.85 4.69
C LEU A 40 -1.02 -5.17 4.79
N SER A 41 -0.18 -4.15 4.68
CA SER A 41 1.25 -4.26 4.93
C SER A 41 1.83 -2.94 5.46
N VAL A 42 2.97 -3.05 6.13
CA VAL A 42 3.79 -1.91 6.54
C VAL A 42 5.08 -1.92 5.71
N PHE A 43 5.37 -0.83 5.02
CA PHE A 43 6.55 -0.68 4.18
C PHE A 43 7.55 0.28 4.82
N LYS A 44 8.77 -0.22 5.06
CA LYS A 44 9.91 0.52 5.64
C LYS A 44 11.21 0.30 4.85
N PRO A 45 11.27 0.68 3.57
CA PRO A 45 12.48 0.46 2.78
C PRO A 45 13.70 1.22 3.31
N HIS A 46 13.49 2.36 3.97
CA HIS A 46 14.56 3.09 4.65
C HIS A 46 15.17 2.35 5.86
N GLN A 47 14.58 1.22 6.28
CA GLN A 47 15.09 0.29 7.30
C GLN A 47 15.43 -1.09 6.72
N GLY A 48 15.55 -1.22 5.39
CA GLY A 48 15.92 -2.48 4.71
C GLY A 48 14.75 -3.40 4.36
N GLY A 49 13.49 -2.98 4.57
CA GLY A 49 12.31 -3.75 4.15
C GLY A 49 11.95 -3.57 2.67
N PRO A 50 10.98 -4.34 2.13
CA PRO A 50 10.44 -4.11 0.81
C PRO A 50 9.69 -2.77 0.73
N CYS A 51 9.59 -2.19 -0.46
CA CYS A 51 8.65 -1.12 -0.75
C CYS A 51 7.39 -1.66 -1.45
N TYR A 52 6.38 -0.81 -1.65
CA TYR A 52 5.16 -1.17 -2.37
C TYR A 52 5.46 -1.73 -3.77
N ARG A 53 6.46 -1.17 -4.47
CA ARG A 53 6.87 -1.65 -5.80
C ARG A 53 7.59 -3.00 -5.80
N CYS A 54 8.14 -3.45 -4.67
CA CYS A 54 8.63 -4.83 -4.57
C CYS A 54 7.47 -5.84 -4.59
N LEU A 55 6.27 -5.43 -4.16
CA LEU A 55 5.05 -6.24 -4.23
C LEU A 55 4.32 -6.03 -5.57
N TYR A 56 4.20 -4.79 -6.03
CA TYR A 56 3.55 -4.41 -7.28
C TYR A 56 4.49 -3.56 -8.15
N PRO A 57 5.31 -4.18 -9.03
CA PRO A 57 6.35 -3.48 -9.77
C PRO A 57 5.86 -2.25 -10.55
N GLU A 58 4.73 -2.41 -11.23
CA GLU A 58 4.11 -1.39 -12.07
C GLU A 58 2.60 -1.34 -11.83
N PRO A 59 1.97 -0.15 -11.98
CA PRO A 59 0.52 -0.05 -11.91
C PRO A 59 -0.12 -0.89 -13.02
N PRO A 60 -1.27 -1.52 -12.76
CA PRO A 60 -2.00 -2.22 -13.81
C PRO A 60 -2.42 -1.24 -14.91
N PRO A 61 -2.57 -1.69 -16.17
CA PRO A 61 -3.09 -0.87 -17.25
C PRO A 61 -4.44 -0.23 -16.87
N PRO A 62 -4.71 1.02 -17.29
CA PRO A 62 -5.99 1.67 -17.06
C PRO A 62 -7.17 0.80 -17.51
N GLY A 63 -8.18 0.65 -16.65
CA GLY A 63 -9.38 -0.14 -16.93
C GLY A 63 -9.24 -1.67 -16.79
N MET A 64 -8.05 -2.21 -16.47
CA MET A 64 -7.87 -3.65 -16.28
C MET A 64 -8.43 -4.15 -14.93
N VAL A 65 -8.35 -3.33 -13.90
CA VAL A 65 -8.82 -3.67 -12.55
C VAL A 65 -9.82 -2.59 -12.10
N PRO A 66 -11.06 -2.96 -11.75
CA PRO A 66 -12.04 -1.99 -11.31
C PRO A 66 -11.64 -1.38 -9.96
N SER A 67 -11.99 -0.11 -9.75
CA SER A 67 -11.86 0.54 -8.44
C SER A 67 -12.83 -0.08 -7.42
N CYS A 68 -12.65 0.22 -6.13
CA CYS A 68 -13.59 -0.22 -5.09
C CYS A 68 -15.01 0.31 -5.34
N SER A 69 -15.11 1.54 -5.84
CA SER A 69 -16.37 2.20 -6.17
C SER A 69 -17.04 1.61 -7.41
N GLU A 70 -16.26 1.05 -8.34
CA GLU A 70 -16.77 0.34 -9.53
C GLU A 70 -17.14 -1.13 -9.24
N ALA A 71 -16.33 -1.84 -8.44
CA ALA A 71 -16.51 -3.27 -8.17
C ALA A 71 -17.55 -3.57 -7.08
N GLY A 72 -17.87 -2.56 -6.25
CA GLY A 72 -18.60 -2.70 -5.00
C GLY A 72 -17.69 -3.19 -3.87
N VAL A 73 -17.90 -2.67 -2.66
CA VAL A 73 -17.15 -3.05 -1.45
C VAL A 73 -18.09 -3.32 -0.29
N LEU A 74 -17.85 -4.42 0.45
CA LEU A 74 -18.60 -4.66 1.68
C LEU A 74 -18.06 -3.73 2.78
N GLY A 75 -18.91 -2.81 3.27
CA GLY A 75 -18.52 -1.81 4.27
C GLY A 75 -17.90 -2.41 5.54
N ALA A 76 -18.38 -3.59 5.97
CA ALA A 76 -17.79 -4.33 7.10
C ALA A 76 -16.32 -4.72 6.85
N VAL A 77 -15.96 -5.08 5.62
CA VAL A 77 -14.57 -5.41 5.26
C VAL A 77 -13.71 -4.16 5.34
N THR A 78 -14.21 -3.03 4.86
CA THR A 78 -13.51 -1.73 4.95
C THR A 78 -13.31 -1.32 6.40
N GLY A 79 -14.31 -1.49 7.27
CA GLY A 79 -14.20 -1.19 8.70
C GLY A 79 -13.15 -2.05 9.42
N VAL A 80 -13.10 -3.34 9.14
CA VAL A 80 -12.08 -4.24 9.69
C VAL A 80 -10.69 -3.87 9.18
N MET A 81 -10.52 -3.66 7.87
CA MET A 81 -9.22 -3.30 7.30
C MET A 81 -8.69 -1.96 7.80
N GLY A 82 -9.56 -0.95 7.96
CA GLY A 82 -9.19 0.33 8.57
C GLY A 82 -8.77 0.18 10.04
N THR A 83 -9.46 -0.68 10.80
CA THR A 83 -9.11 -0.96 12.20
C THR A 83 -7.75 -1.66 12.31
N LEU A 84 -7.48 -2.63 11.43
CA LEU A 84 -6.18 -3.31 11.36
C LEU A 84 -5.07 -2.35 10.94
N GLN A 85 -5.33 -1.46 9.96
CA GLN A 85 -4.39 -0.42 9.55
C GLN A 85 -4.04 0.51 10.71
N ALA A 86 -5.04 1.02 11.43
CA ALA A 86 -4.84 1.86 12.60
C ALA A 86 -4.05 1.13 13.70
N THR A 87 -4.29 -0.17 13.89
CA THR A 87 -3.54 -0.99 14.83
C THR A 87 -2.05 -1.06 14.46
N GLU A 88 -1.71 -1.23 13.18
CA GLU A 88 -0.31 -1.18 12.72
C GLU A 88 0.32 0.19 12.98
N VAL A 89 -0.40 1.28 12.69
CA VAL A 89 0.08 2.65 12.94
C VAL A 89 0.38 2.86 14.43
N LEU A 90 -0.51 2.40 15.32
CA LEU A 90 -0.30 2.52 16.77
C LEU A 90 0.91 1.70 17.22
N LYS A 91 1.10 0.47 16.70
CA LYS A 91 2.30 -0.32 16.99
C LYS A 91 3.58 0.37 16.54
N GLU A 92 3.55 1.01 15.37
CA GLU A 92 4.66 1.79 14.84
C GLU A 92 5.00 3.01 15.70
N ILE A 93 3.98 3.75 16.17
CA ILE A 93 4.16 4.92 17.05
C ILE A 93 4.70 4.51 18.41
N LEU A 94 4.14 3.44 19.00
CA LEU A 94 4.45 3.02 20.36
C LEU A 94 5.70 2.14 20.45
N GLY A 95 6.19 1.61 19.31
CA GLY A 95 7.31 0.67 19.28
C GLY A 95 7.00 -0.67 19.95
N ILE A 96 5.76 -1.16 19.83
CA ILE A 96 5.28 -2.37 20.52
C ILE A 96 4.88 -3.49 19.55
N GLY A 97 5.05 -4.72 20.02
CA GLY A 97 4.67 -5.92 19.28
C GLY A 97 5.45 -6.12 17.97
N GLU A 98 4.96 -7.04 17.15
CA GLU A 98 5.51 -7.28 15.82
C GLU A 98 4.61 -6.64 14.76
N THR A 99 5.16 -5.72 13.96
CA THR A 99 4.40 -5.03 12.91
C THR A 99 4.43 -5.82 11.61
N LEU A 100 3.52 -5.54 10.67
CA LEU A 100 3.47 -6.18 9.35
C LEU A 100 4.62 -5.75 8.42
N ALA A 101 5.69 -5.15 8.95
CA ALA A 101 6.89 -4.87 8.18
C ALA A 101 7.45 -6.17 7.56
N GLY A 102 7.64 -6.17 6.24
CA GLY A 102 8.10 -7.35 5.49
C GLY A 102 7.06 -8.48 5.39
N ARG A 103 5.79 -8.20 5.66
CA ARG A 103 4.70 -9.18 5.61
C ARG A 103 3.45 -8.59 4.94
N LEU A 104 2.76 -9.40 4.15
CA LEU A 104 1.45 -9.09 3.59
C LEU A 104 0.39 -9.89 4.32
N LEU A 105 -0.50 -9.22 5.04
CA LEU A 105 -1.74 -9.81 5.51
C LEU A 105 -2.73 -9.83 4.35
N VAL A 106 -3.33 -10.99 4.10
CA VAL A 106 -4.44 -11.18 3.17
C VAL A 106 -5.61 -11.74 3.95
N TRP A 107 -6.77 -11.12 3.82
CA TRP A 107 -8.00 -11.53 4.47
C TRP A 107 -9.07 -11.84 3.43
N ASP A 108 -9.57 -13.07 3.46
CA ASP A 108 -10.73 -13.53 2.72
C ASP A 108 -11.93 -13.48 3.68
N ALA A 109 -12.81 -12.48 3.51
CA ALA A 109 -13.92 -12.27 4.43
C ALA A 109 -15.02 -13.34 4.29
N LEU A 110 -15.19 -13.92 3.09
CA LEU A 110 -16.21 -14.95 2.87
C LEU A 110 -15.84 -16.27 3.56
N ALA A 111 -14.55 -16.62 3.55
CA ALA A 111 -14.03 -17.78 4.27
C ALA A 111 -13.61 -17.47 5.72
N ALA A 112 -13.74 -16.21 6.16
CA ALA A 112 -13.25 -15.71 7.45
C ALA A 112 -11.78 -16.09 7.74
N ARG A 113 -10.93 -16.04 6.71
CA ARG A 113 -9.57 -16.58 6.77
C ARG A 113 -8.51 -15.50 6.60
N PHE A 114 -7.58 -15.44 7.54
CA PHE A 114 -6.38 -14.63 7.45
C PHE A 114 -5.19 -15.48 7.00
N ARG A 115 -4.40 -14.95 6.06
CA ARG A 115 -3.12 -15.52 5.64
C ARG A 115 -2.07 -14.43 5.69
N THR A 116 -0.89 -14.75 6.22
CA THR A 116 0.26 -13.85 6.15
C THR A 116 1.30 -14.43 5.21
N VAL A 117 1.81 -13.60 4.30
CA VAL A 117 2.86 -13.96 3.34
C VAL A 117 4.09 -13.12 3.63
N LYS A 118 5.29 -13.72 3.61
CA LYS A 118 6.54 -12.96 3.74
C LYS A 118 6.81 -12.18 2.45
N LEU A 119 7.18 -10.92 2.58
CA LEU A 119 7.61 -10.06 1.49
C LEU A 119 9.10 -9.81 1.62
N HIS A 120 9.82 -9.92 0.51
CA HIS A 120 11.25 -9.66 0.44
C HIS A 120 11.50 -8.43 -0.42
N PRO A 121 12.53 -7.62 -0.10
CA PRO A 121 13.01 -6.61 -1.04
C PRO A 121 13.37 -7.27 -2.38
N ASP A 122 12.96 -6.63 -3.46
CA ASP A 122 13.34 -7.04 -4.81
C ASP A 122 14.64 -6.30 -5.21
N PRO A 123 15.75 -7.03 -5.49
CA PRO A 123 17.01 -6.44 -5.94
C PRO A 123 16.88 -5.61 -7.22
N GLU A 124 15.92 -5.94 -8.09
CA GLU A 124 15.69 -5.24 -9.35
C GLU A 124 14.64 -4.13 -9.21
N CYS A 125 14.21 -3.82 -7.98
CA CYS A 125 13.20 -2.79 -7.75
C CYS A 125 13.70 -1.43 -8.22
N ARG A 126 13.00 -0.85 -9.21
CA ARG A 126 13.34 0.45 -9.82
C ARG A 126 13.26 1.64 -8.85
N LEU A 127 12.76 1.47 -7.63
CA LEU A 127 12.63 2.53 -6.63
C LEU A 127 13.55 2.34 -5.41
N CYS A 128 13.54 1.17 -4.78
CA CYS A 128 14.33 0.94 -3.56
C CYS A 128 15.53 -0.01 -3.74
N GLY A 129 15.75 -0.55 -4.96
CA GLY A 129 16.88 -1.41 -5.28
C GLY A 129 18.19 -0.63 -5.48
N PRO A 130 19.35 -1.32 -5.50
CA PRO A 130 20.67 -0.72 -5.71
C PRO A 130 20.80 0.07 -7.02
N GLN A 131 20.08 -0.34 -8.07
CA GLN A 131 20.04 0.33 -9.37
C GLN A 131 18.76 1.16 -9.58
N ALA A 132 18.18 1.69 -8.49
CA ALA A 132 16.93 2.45 -8.55
C ALA A 132 16.97 3.56 -9.62
N ALA A 133 16.02 3.52 -10.56
CA ALA A 133 15.87 4.48 -11.64
C ALA A 133 14.88 5.61 -11.31
N ILE A 134 13.93 5.37 -10.40
CA ILE A 134 12.94 6.36 -9.95
C ILE A 134 13.58 7.23 -8.87
N LYS A 135 13.79 8.52 -9.17
CA LYS A 135 14.46 9.48 -8.28
C LYS A 135 13.58 10.61 -7.78
N ASP A 136 12.44 10.83 -8.44
CA ASP A 136 11.46 11.85 -8.10
C ASP A 136 10.04 11.33 -8.41
N LEU A 137 9.06 12.23 -8.40
CA LEU A 137 7.65 11.92 -8.64
C LEU A 137 7.14 12.40 -10.01
N SER A 138 8.00 12.87 -10.92
CA SER A 138 7.57 13.49 -12.17
C SER A 138 6.88 12.50 -13.12
N HIS A 139 7.15 11.20 -13.00
CA HIS A 139 6.46 10.15 -13.77
C HIS A 139 4.99 9.99 -13.39
N HIS A 140 4.54 10.54 -12.26
CA HIS A 140 3.13 10.56 -11.87
C HIS A 140 2.36 11.75 -12.50
N THR A 141 3.05 12.74 -13.05
CA THR A 141 2.42 13.98 -13.57
C THR A 141 1.57 13.75 -14.84
N SER A 142 1.63 12.55 -15.43
CA SER A 142 0.84 12.18 -16.61
C SER A 142 -0.58 11.65 -16.32
N THR A 143 -0.98 11.46 -15.05
CA THR A 143 -2.23 10.77 -14.68
C THR A 143 -3.22 11.62 -13.88
N ALA A 144 -3.03 12.94 -13.82
CA ALA A 144 -4.00 13.83 -13.16
C ALA A 144 -5.31 13.88 -13.97
N ALA A 145 -6.23 12.96 -13.68
CA ALA A 145 -7.65 13.19 -13.92
C ALA A 145 -8.04 14.52 -13.23
N PRO A 146 -8.94 15.33 -13.83
CA PRO A 146 -9.30 16.61 -13.24
C PRO A 146 -9.82 16.37 -11.82
N ALA A 147 -9.23 17.06 -10.85
CA ALA A 147 -9.72 17.07 -9.48
C ALA A 147 -11.21 17.39 -9.51
N CYS A 148 -12.04 16.57 -8.84
CA CYS A 148 -13.46 16.85 -8.71
C CYS A 148 -13.64 18.28 -8.21
N ALA A 149 -14.23 19.13 -9.05
CA ALA A 149 -14.72 20.43 -8.63
C ALA A 149 -15.81 20.19 -7.59
N VAL A 150 -15.63 20.80 -6.41
CA VAL A 150 -16.65 20.88 -5.35
C VAL A 150 -17.71 21.88 -5.78
#